data_AF-A0A2M6W1B9-F1
#
_entry.id   AF-A0A2M6W1B9-F1
#
_cell.length_a   1.000
_cell.length_b   1.000
_cell.length_c   1.000
_cell.angle_alpha   90.00
_cell.angle_beta   90.00
_cell.angle_gamma   90.00
#
_symmetry.space_group_name_H-M   'P 1'
#
loop_
_entity.id
_entity.type
_entity.pdbx_description
1 polymer ?
#
loop_
_entity_poly.entity_id
_entity_poly.type
_entity_poly.pdbx_seq_one_letter_code
_entity_poly.pdbx_strand_id
1 'polypeptide(L)'
;MKSGKAIMAVILAVFVLVVAVFLFTADIGDYEPIKDVPIEAEFSDKIVYTTDSLTDTAPLIEHCEMKGGVFNACGSICESPEEICASVCAFTCEFLD
;
A
#
# COMPACT_ATOMS: atom_id res chain seq x y z
N MET A 1 -45.76 -24.20 -23.43
CA MET A 1 -45.57 -22.89 -22.75
C MET A 1 -44.91 -22.96 -21.35
N LYS A 2 -44.39 -24.12 -20.88
CA LYS A 2 -43.78 -24.26 -19.54
C LYS A 2 -42.26 -24.03 -19.53
N SER A 3 -41.57 -24.36 -20.63
CA SER A 3 -40.11 -24.36 -20.73
C SER A 3 -39.49 -22.96 -20.88
N GLY A 4 -40.20 -22.00 -21.51
CA GLY A 4 -39.69 -20.65 -21.72
C GLY A 4 -39.54 -19.82 -20.44
N LYS A 5 -40.42 -20.03 -19.44
CA LYS A 5 -40.33 -19.34 -18.14
C LYS A 5 -39.12 -19.79 -17.32
N ALA A 6 -38.78 -21.08 -17.39
CA ALA A 6 -37.61 -21.62 -16.69
C ALA A 6 -36.30 -21.10 -17.30
N ILE A 7 -36.22 -21.05 -18.64
CA ILE A 7 -35.04 -20.52 -19.34
C ILE A 7 -34.85 -19.03 -19.04
N MET A 8 -35.94 -18.25 -19.06
CA MET A 8 -35.87 -16.82 -18.74
C MET A 8 -35.41 -16.58 -17.28
N ALA A 9 -35.91 -17.38 -16.32
CA ALA A 9 -35.50 -17.26 -14.91
C ALA A 9 -34.01 -17.56 -14.71
N VAL A 10 -33.47 -18.56 -15.42
CA VAL A 10 -32.03 -18.90 -15.36
C VAL A 10 -31.18 -17.77 -15.94
N ILE A 11 -31.56 -17.23 -17.10
CA ILE A 11 -30.83 -16.10 -17.71
C ILE A 11 -30.83 -14.88 -16.79
N LEU A 12 -31.96 -14.59 -16.16
CA LEU A 12 -32.08 -13.45 -15.25
C LEU A 12 -31.24 -13.65 -13.98
N ALA A 13 -31.21 -14.86 -13.42
CA ALA A 13 -30.36 -15.20 -12.29
C ALA A 13 -28.87 -15.07 -12.62
N VAL A 14 -28.44 -15.55 -13.80
CA VAL A 14 -27.06 -15.41 -14.27
C VAL A 14 -26.71 -13.94 -14.48
N PHE A 15 -27.60 -13.16 -15.09
CA PHE A 15 -27.39 -11.73 -15.29
C PHE A 15 -27.23 -10.98 -13.97
N VAL A 16 -28.09 -11.26 -12.99
CA VAL A 16 -27.98 -10.68 -11.64
C VAL A 16 -26.66 -11.06 -10.97
N LEU A 17 -26.21 -12.30 -11.13
CA LEU A 17 -24.96 -12.77 -10.56
C LEU A 17 -23.75 -12.08 -11.20
N VAL A 18 -23.75 -11.91 -12.54
CA VAL A 18 -22.71 -11.17 -13.26
C VAL A 18 -22.68 -9.70 -12.82
N VAL A 19 -23.83 -9.04 -12.72
CA VAL A 19 -23.92 -7.66 -12.26
C VAL A 19 -23.44 -7.53 -10.81
N ALA A 20 -23.81 -8.45 -9.93
CA ALA A 20 -23.37 -8.44 -8.54
C ALA A 20 -21.84 -8.58 -8.41
N VAL A 21 -21.23 -9.48 -9.19
CA VAL A 21 -19.76 -9.64 -9.23
C VAL A 21 -19.11 -8.36 -9.76
N PHE A 22 -19.65 -7.80 -10.85
CA PHE A 22 -19.09 -6.59 -11.47
C PHE A 22 -19.14 -5.37 -10.54
N LEU A 23 -20.23 -5.21 -9.78
CA LEU A 23 -20.37 -4.17 -8.77
C LEU A 23 -19.40 -4.39 -7.60
N PHE A 24 -19.19 -5.65 -7.17
CA PHE A 24 -18.20 -5.97 -6.13
C PHE A 24 -16.77 -5.65 -6.55
N THR A 25 -16.45 -5.81 -7.83
CA THR A 25 -15.14 -5.46 -8.39
C THR A 25 -15.04 -4.00 -8.82
N ALA A 26 -16.09 -3.19 -8.72
CA ALA A 26 -16.01 -1.76 -9.02
C ALA A 26 -15.60 -0.93 -7.79
N ASP A 27 -15.56 -1.53 -6.61
CA ASP A 27 -15.09 -0.93 -5.34
C ASP A 27 -13.59 -1.12 -5.09
N ILE A 28 -12.85 -1.74 -6.02
CA ILE A 28 -11.38 -1.64 -6.03
C ILE A 28 -11.06 -0.21 -6.45
N GLY A 29 -10.96 0.65 -5.43
CA GLY A 29 -10.79 2.08 -5.55
C GLY A 29 -9.67 2.47 -6.49
N ASP A 30 -9.78 3.71 -6.99
CA ASP A 30 -8.74 4.42 -7.73
C ASP A 30 -7.40 4.26 -7.02
N TYR A 31 -6.60 3.28 -7.45
CA TYR A 31 -5.17 3.24 -7.17
C TYR A 31 -4.55 4.33 -8.05
N GLU A 32 -4.55 5.58 -7.56
CA GLU A 32 -3.58 6.53 -8.08
C GLU A 32 -2.20 5.94 -7.77
N PRO A 33 -1.36 5.68 -8.79
CA PRO A 33 -0.02 5.17 -8.55
C PRO A 33 0.69 6.14 -7.62
N ILE A 34 1.13 5.65 -6.45
CA ILE A 34 1.86 6.43 -5.44
C ILE A 34 2.97 7.18 -6.17
N LYS A 35 2.74 8.47 -6.36
CA LYS A 35 3.59 9.33 -7.16
C LYS A 35 4.75 9.75 -6.29
N ASP A 36 5.90 9.12 -6.53
CA ASP A 36 7.22 9.43 -5.99
C ASP A 36 7.25 9.68 -4.48
N VAL A 37 7.38 8.61 -3.70
CA VAL A 37 7.73 8.73 -2.27
C VAL A 37 9.13 9.36 -2.16
N PRO A 38 9.28 10.50 -1.45
CA PRO A 38 10.59 11.11 -1.27
C PRO A 38 11.45 10.21 -0.38
N ILE A 39 12.63 9.85 -0.89
CA ILE A 39 13.63 9.04 -0.19
C ILE A 39 14.87 9.91 0.01
N GLU A 40 15.24 10.12 1.27
CA GLU A 40 16.44 10.88 1.65
C GLU A 40 17.70 9.99 1.60
N ALA A 41 17.59 8.72 2.03
CA ALA A 41 18.68 7.74 1.96
C ALA A 41 18.16 6.31 1.84
N GLU A 42 18.92 5.44 1.18
CA GLU A 42 18.70 3.99 1.14
C GLU A 42 19.96 3.28 1.63
N PHE A 43 19.77 2.31 2.50
CA PHE A 43 20.79 1.42 3.04
C PHE A 43 20.37 -0.03 2.75
N SER A 44 21.28 -0.97 2.99
CA SER A 44 21.01 -2.39 2.71
C SER A 44 19.82 -2.95 3.48
N ASP A 45 19.63 -2.52 4.73
CA ASP A 45 18.62 -3.05 5.65
C ASP A 45 17.48 -2.08 5.94
N LYS A 46 17.53 -0.84 5.40
CA LYS A 46 16.50 0.18 5.62
C LYS A 46 16.47 1.32 4.61
N ILE A 47 15.38 2.05 4.60
CA ILE A 47 15.18 3.30 3.85
C ILE A 47 14.87 4.43 4.83
N VAL A 48 15.42 5.61 4.61
CA VAL A 48 15.12 6.85 5.33
C VAL A 48 14.30 7.76 4.42
N TYR A 49 13.07 8.06 4.83
CA TYR A 49 12.17 8.91 4.06
C TYR A 49 12.40 10.38 4.35
N THR A 50 12.18 10.79 5.61
CA THR A 50 12.36 12.17 6.03
C THR A 50 12.44 12.35 7.54
N THR A 51 13.02 13.47 7.97
CA THR A 51 13.00 13.97 9.36
C THR A 51 11.85 14.95 9.63
N ASP A 52 11.07 15.34 8.61
CA ASP A 52 9.93 16.24 8.79
C ASP A 52 8.70 15.52 9.38
N SER A 53 8.46 15.79 10.67
CA SER A 53 7.32 15.27 11.42
C SER A 53 5.93 15.68 10.89
N LEU A 54 5.85 16.66 9.99
CA LEU A 54 4.59 17.11 9.38
C LEU A 54 4.27 16.39 8.06
N THR A 55 5.17 15.54 7.57
CA THR A 55 4.98 14.77 6.33
C THR A 55 3.83 13.79 6.47
N ASP A 56 3.02 13.66 5.42
CA ASP A 56 1.99 12.63 5.35
C ASP A 56 2.64 11.23 5.29
N THR A 57 2.37 10.42 6.31
CA THR A 57 2.99 9.11 6.46
C THR A 57 2.29 8.01 5.66
N ALA A 58 1.04 8.22 5.22
CA ALA A 58 0.28 7.20 4.49
C ALA A 58 1.04 6.63 3.27
N PRO A 59 1.58 7.45 2.34
CA PRO A 59 2.34 6.93 1.21
C PRO A 59 3.66 6.27 1.62
N LEU A 60 4.26 6.69 2.74
CA LEU A 60 5.52 6.12 3.24
C LEU A 60 5.30 4.70 3.81
N ILE A 61 4.19 4.51 4.51
CA ILE A 61 3.77 3.23 5.07
C ILE A 61 3.49 2.25 3.94
N GLU A 62 2.67 2.64 2.97
CA GLU A 62 2.36 1.79 1.82
C GLU A 62 3.62 1.41 1.02
N HIS A 63 4.50 2.38 0.77
CA HIS A 63 5.78 2.10 0.13
C HIS A 63 6.64 1.13 0.94
N CYS A 64 6.68 1.28 2.27
CA CYS A 64 7.43 0.36 3.13
C CYS A 64 6.87 -1.07 3.08
N GLU A 65 5.54 -1.22 3.13
CA GLU A 65 4.88 -2.51 3.02
C GLU A 65 5.14 -3.18 1.67
N MET A 66 5.11 -2.40 0.57
CA MET A 66 5.47 -2.90 -0.77
C MET A 66 6.92 -3.39 -0.87
N LYS A 67 7.83 -2.81 -0.06
CA LYS A 67 9.23 -3.23 0.03
C LYS A 67 9.45 -4.42 0.97
N GLY A 68 8.43 -4.86 1.69
CA GLY A 68 8.51 -5.96 2.65
C GLY A 68 9.13 -5.59 4.00
N GLY A 69 9.32 -4.29 4.27
CA GLY A 69 9.88 -3.81 5.53
C GLY A 69 8.83 -3.46 6.58
N VAL A 70 9.30 -2.86 7.68
CA VAL A 70 8.47 -2.37 8.79
C VAL A 70 8.64 -0.87 8.94
N PHE A 71 7.54 -0.12 8.86
CA PHE A 71 7.55 1.32 9.04
C PHE A 71 7.86 1.71 10.50
N ASN A 72 8.82 2.62 10.69
CA ASN A 72 9.18 3.16 12.00
C ASN A 72 9.06 4.70 11.98
N ALA A 73 8.22 5.23 12.88
CA ALA A 73 7.92 6.65 12.97
C ALA A 73 9.04 7.49 13.63
N CYS A 74 10.01 6.84 14.29
CA CYS A 74 11.19 7.48 14.87
C CYS A 74 12.38 6.51 14.73
N GLY A 75 12.70 6.17 13.49
CA GLY A 75 13.91 5.44 13.14
C GLY A 75 15.14 6.33 13.09
N SER A 76 16.29 5.67 12.98
CA SER A 76 17.59 6.34 12.87
C SER A 76 17.92 6.67 11.41
N ILE A 77 18.48 7.86 11.18
CA ILE A 77 18.99 8.29 9.86
C ILE A 77 20.32 7.63 9.46
N CYS A 78 20.98 6.95 10.40
CA CYS A 78 22.37 6.51 10.24
C CYS A 78 22.42 5.09 9.70
N GLU A 79 23.37 4.73 8.83
CA GLU A 79 23.44 3.39 8.25
C GLU A 79 23.53 2.31 9.33
N SER A 80 24.47 2.51 10.26
CA SER A 80 24.73 1.61 11.38
C SER A 80 24.59 2.33 12.72
N PRO A 81 24.16 1.63 13.79
CA PRO A 81 24.13 2.19 15.15
C PRO A 81 25.51 2.59 15.68
N GLU A 82 26.60 2.15 15.05
CA GLU A 82 27.97 2.46 15.48
C GLU A 82 28.56 3.72 14.82
N GLU A 83 27.87 4.31 13.84
CA GLU A 83 28.32 5.55 13.21
C GLU A 83 28.06 6.79 14.07
N ILE A 84 28.98 7.77 14.00
CA ILE A 84 28.76 9.08 14.62
C ILE A 84 27.80 9.87 13.72
N CYS A 85 26.58 10.04 14.18
CA CYS A 85 25.52 10.69 13.41
C CYS A 85 24.57 11.51 14.30
N ALA A 86 23.73 12.34 13.66
CA ALA A 86 22.74 13.12 14.38
C ALA A 86 21.63 12.19 14.90
N SER A 87 21.37 12.24 16.21
CA SER A 87 20.26 11.52 16.85
C SER A 87 18.98 12.34 16.71
N VAL A 88 18.35 12.25 15.54
CA VAL A 88 17.04 12.84 15.23
C VAL A 88 16.09 11.72 14.79
N CYS A 89 14.81 11.84 15.15
CA CYS A 89 13.79 10.92 14.64
C CYS A 89 13.60 11.14 13.14
N ALA A 90 13.60 10.05 12.37
CA ALA A 90 13.16 10.05 10.99
C ALA A 90 12.09 8.99 10.77
N PHE A 91 11.26 9.20 9.75
CA PHE A 91 10.43 8.15 9.20
C PHE A 91 11.31 7.20 8.39
N THR A 92 11.32 5.93 8.77
CA THR A 92 12.14 4.90 8.14
C THR A 92 11.32 3.67 7.79
N CYS A 93 11.83 2.89 6.85
CA CYS A 93 11.39 1.52 6.58
C CYS A 93 12.52 0.58 6.94
N GLU A 94 12.36 -0.29 7.92
CA GLU A 94 13.42 -1.13 8.49
C GLU A 94 13.21 -2.62 8.16
N PHE A 95 14.27 -3.42 8.33
CA PHE A 95 14.26 -4.87 8.11
C PHE A 95 13.98 -5.27 6.65
N LEU A 96 14.61 -4.57 5.72
CA LEU A 96 14.61 -4.95 4.30
C LEU A 96 15.54 -6.17 4.09
N ASP A 97 15.08 -7.15 3.31
CA ASP A 97 15.81 -8.38 2.94
C ASP A 97 16.62 -8.25 1.64
#